data_AF-A0AAN9YIP2-F1
#
_entry.id   AF-A0AAN9YIP2-F1
#
_cell.length_a   1.000
_cell.length_b   1.000
_cell.length_c   1.000
_cell.angle_alpha   90.00
_cell.angle_beta   90.00
_cell.angle_gamma   90.00
#
_symmetry.space_group_name_H-M   'P 1'
#
loop_
_entity.id
_entity.type
_entity.pdbx_description
1 polymer ?
#
loop_
_entity_poly.entity_id
_entity_poly.type
_entity_poly.pdbx_seq_one_letter_code
_entity_poly.pdbx_strand_id
1 'polypeptide(L)'
;MTPTTLEPKDVEVGEPLLASPSFSSRSSESSPASGQPCHACVLHGHGTSQTPLYKTRSFWLSYLNLLFFLASIVLLARSRSAASPAVADPNEALKATSGYSPIFDEVDLAPVWTSVDGRLHAPANASVFRGQPSAETDEAWDDLAAEAYEVILVDADVLERAGYNPAHYFKAPASWGYGDDKFPVQIDVFHQIHCLNAVRKQMYFQHYYAHDFPNGPDEMHWMHQRHCLHMVLQSLTCNANVDIVPHRWVENDGVPFAQFSIERKCRNFDNLRLWNKEHAIKGVREVWPHNKDAMPGDAFVWPAYGE
;
A
#
# COMPACT_ATOMS: atom_id res chain seq x y z
N MET A 1 -27.61 -0.63 -12.48
CA MET A 1 -26.30 -0.92 -13.10
C MET A 1 -25.80 -2.21 -12.48
N THR A 2 -25.68 -3.26 -13.30
CA THR A 2 -25.26 -4.61 -12.92
C THR A 2 -23.77 -4.62 -12.54
N PRO A 3 -23.34 -5.46 -11.58
CA PRO A 3 -21.94 -5.55 -11.20
C PRO A 3 -21.18 -6.40 -12.22
N THR A 4 -20.20 -5.80 -12.87
CA THR A 4 -19.29 -6.47 -13.81
C THR A 4 -18.33 -7.37 -13.02
N THR A 5 -18.46 -8.68 -13.19
CA THR A 5 -17.46 -9.66 -12.78
C THR A 5 -16.20 -9.47 -13.63
N LEU A 6 -15.07 -9.16 -12.99
CA LEU A 6 -13.76 -9.14 -13.62
C LEU A 6 -13.35 -10.58 -14.00
N GLU A 7 -13.22 -10.83 -15.30
CA GLU A 7 -12.52 -12.01 -15.83
C GLU A 7 -11.01 -11.89 -15.52
N PRO A 8 -10.35 -13.00 -15.13
CA PRO A 8 -8.89 -13.03 -15.04
C PRO A 8 -8.30 -13.01 -16.47
N LYS A 9 -7.60 -11.92 -16.80
CA LYS A 9 -6.85 -11.82 -18.06
C LYS A 9 -5.47 -12.45 -17.93
N ASP A 10 -5.20 -13.36 -18.87
CA ASP A 10 -3.90 -13.76 -19.44
C ASP A 10 -2.80 -14.15 -18.44
N VAL A 11 -2.87 -15.39 -17.94
CA VAL A 11 -1.70 -16.11 -17.44
C VAL A 11 -0.88 -16.57 -18.66
N GLU A 12 0.28 -15.97 -18.90
CA GLU A 12 1.22 -16.38 -19.95
C GLU A 12 1.59 -17.87 -19.80
N VAL A 13 1.18 -18.68 -20.78
CA VAL A 13 1.46 -20.13 -20.82
C VAL A 13 2.89 -20.34 -21.35
N GLY A 14 3.82 -20.63 -20.45
CA GLY A 14 5.12 -21.20 -20.81
C GLY A 14 5.06 -22.73 -20.76
N GLU A 15 5.50 -23.40 -21.83
CA GLU A 15 5.54 -24.88 -21.85
C GLU A 15 6.59 -25.43 -20.86
N PRO A 16 6.19 -26.35 -19.96
CA PRO A 16 7.14 -27.01 -19.06
C PRO A 16 7.92 -28.11 -19.79
N LEU A 17 9.23 -27.95 -19.91
CA LEU A 17 10.15 -29.02 -20.32
C LEU A 17 10.53 -29.89 -19.12
N LEU A 18 9.67 -30.84 -18.72
CA LEU A 18 10.07 -31.93 -17.82
C LEU A 18 9.40 -33.25 -18.22
N ALA A 19 10.18 -34.13 -18.85
CA ALA A 19 9.86 -35.55 -19.00
C ALA A 19 9.92 -36.23 -17.61
N SER A 20 8.82 -36.83 -17.17
CA SER A 20 8.74 -37.61 -15.93
C SER A 20 8.82 -39.11 -16.23
N PRO A 21 9.52 -39.93 -15.43
CA PRO A 21 9.54 -41.38 -15.59
C PRO A 21 8.31 -42.04 -14.92
N SER A 22 7.76 -43.04 -15.58
CA SER A 22 6.63 -43.85 -15.12
C SER A 22 7.01 -44.78 -13.96
N PHE A 23 6.30 -44.70 -12.83
CA PHE A 23 6.35 -45.70 -11.76
C PHE A 23 5.05 -46.51 -11.76
N SER A 24 5.17 -47.82 -11.90
CA SER A 24 4.07 -48.80 -11.85
C SER A 24 3.98 -49.38 -10.45
N SER A 25 2.78 -49.37 -9.85
CA SER A 25 2.48 -50.16 -8.66
C SER A 25 1.27 -51.06 -8.89
N ARG A 26 1.53 -52.37 -8.77
CA ARG A 26 0.60 -53.50 -8.76
C ARG A 26 -0.53 -53.34 -7.74
N SER A 27 -1.75 -53.62 -8.17
CA SER A 27 -2.87 -54.02 -7.32
C SER A 27 -2.93 -55.55 -7.21
N SER A 28 -3.18 -56.08 -6.01
CA SER A 28 -3.49 -57.50 -5.78
C SER A 28 -4.90 -57.62 -5.20
N GLU A 29 -5.63 -58.58 -5.73
CA GLU A 29 -7.01 -58.95 -5.39
C GLU A 29 -7.10 -59.64 -4.02
N SER A 30 -8.26 -59.54 -3.36
CA SER A 30 -9.06 -60.71 -2.95
C SER A 30 -10.29 -60.33 -2.11
N SER A 31 -11.41 -60.97 -2.44
CA SER A 31 -12.52 -61.33 -1.55
C SER A 31 -12.58 -62.88 -1.53
N PRO A 32 -13.49 -63.61 -0.85
CA PRO A 32 -14.58 -63.23 0.08
C PRO A 32 -14.63 -64.13 1.35
N ALA A 33 -15.59 -63.92 2.28
CA ALA A 33 -16.21 -65.03 3.04
C ALA A 33 -17.51 -64.63 3.76
N SER A 34 -18.48 -65.54 3.63
CA SER A 34 -19.81 -65.65 4.25
C SER A 34 -19.79 -66.19 5.68
N GLY A 35 -20.83 -65.91 6.48
CA GLY A 35 -21.13 -66.67 7.71
C GLY A 35 -22.36 -66.16 8.47
N GLN A 36 -23.32 -67.06 8.72
CA GLN A 36 -24.71 -66.86 9.17
C GLN A 36 -24.88 -66.90 10.73
N PRO A 37 -26.12 -66.85 11.30
CA PRO A 37 -26.45 -66.23 12.59
C PRO A 37 -26.55 -67.23 13.77
N CYS A 38 -26.73 -66.72 14.99
CA CYS A 38 -27.11 -67.54 16.15
C CYS A 38 -28.39 -67.05 16.88
N HIS A 39 -29.15 -68.05 17.32
CA HIS A 39 -30.48 -68.06 17.92
C HIS A 39 -30.45 -68.07 19.47
N ALA A 40 -31.62 -67.76 20.06
CA ALA A 40 -32.17 -68.19 21.38
C ALA A 40 -31.59 -67.54 22.67
N CYS A 41 -32.37 -66.72 23.39
CA CYS A 41 -33.40 -67.04 24.42
C CYS A 41 -32.82 -67.57 25.75
N VAL A 42 -33.07 -66.88 26.87
CA VAL A 42 -33.90 -67.33 28.01
C VAL A 42 -33.94 -66.22 29.09
N LEU A 43 -35.16 -65.99 29.58
CA LEU A 43 -35.55 -65.15 30.71
C LEU A 43 -34.94 -65.64 32.03
N HIS A 44 -34.48 -64.72 32.87
CA HIS A 44 -34.67 -64.83 34.32
C HIS A 44 -34.90 -63.45 34.91
N GLY A 45 -36.13 -63.25 35.40
CA GLY A 45 -36.48 -62.12 36.23
C GLY A 45 -35.89 -62.30 37.64
N HIS A 46 -35.27 -61.24 38.14
CA HIS A 46 -35.21 -60.97 39.57
C HIS A 46 -35.62 -59.52 39.79
N GLY A 47 -36.80 -59.36 40.40
CA GLY A 47 -37.26 -58.08 40.89
C GLY A 47 -36.30 -57.56 41.95
N THR A 48 -35.65 -56.45 41.64
CA THR A 48 -35.11 -55.54 42.66
C THR A 48 -35.87 -54.23 42.51
N SER A 49 -36.61 -53.89 43.56
CA SER A 49 -37.19 -52.56 43.74
C SER A 49 -36.03 -51.57 43.86
N GLN A 50 -35.61 -51.01 42.72
CA GLN A 50 -34.75 -49.83 42.69
C GLN A 50 -35.65 -48.60 42.63
N THR A 51 -35.75 -47.90 43.75
CA THR A 51 -36.28 -46.53 43.82
C THR A 51 -35.58 -45.63 42.79
N PRO A 52 -36.27 -44.68 42.11
CA PRO A 52 -35.80 -44.06 40.87
C PRO A 52 -34.81 -42.91 41.13
N LEU A 53 -33.70 -43.15 41.83
CA LEU A 53 -32.58 -42.19 41.93
C LEU A 53 -31.75 -42.13 40.64
N TYR A 54 -31.89 -43.12 39.76
CA TYR A 54 -31.25 -43.17 38.44
C TYR A 54 -31.88 -42.21 37.41
N LYS A 55 -33.20 -41.97 37.49
CA LYS A 55 -33.93 -41.09 36.55
C LYS A 55 -33.56 -39.62 36.71
N THR A 56 -33.34 -39.16 37.93
CA THR A 56 -33.00 -37.75 38.22
C THR A 56 -31.55 -37.42 37.86
N ARG A 57 -30.59 -38.32 38.16
CA ARG A 57 -29.18 -38.13 37.77
C ARG A 57 -28.99 -38.09 36.25
N SER A 58 -29.66 -38.97 35.52
CA SER A 58 -29.61 -39.00 34.05
C SER A 58 -30.19 -37.71 33.45
N PHE A 59 -31.28 -37.20 34.01
CA PHE A 59 -31.89 -35.93 33.60
C PHE A 59 -30.96 -34.72 33.76
N TRP A 60 -30.27 -34.60 34.92
CA TRP A 60 -29.32 -33.52 35.16
C TRP A 60 -28.08 -33.60 34.25
N LEU A 61 -27.60 -34.80 33.95
CA LEU A 61 -26.49 -35.00 33.00
C LEU A 61 -26.90 -34.62 31.57
N SER A 62 -28.10 -34.99 31.11
CA SER A 62 -28.61 -34.57 29.80
C SER A 62 -28.79 -33.05 29.72
N TYR A 63 -29.26 -32.42 30.79
CA TYR A 63 -29.41 -30.96 30.85
C TYR A 63 -28.05 -30.23 30.80
N LEU A 64 -27.06 -30.70 31.55
CA LEU A 64 -25.69 -30.16 31.50
C LEU A 64 -25.05 -30.34 30.12
N ASN A 65 -25.22 -31.52 29.49
CA ASN A 65 -24.73 -31.75 28.13
C ASN A 65 -25.40 -30.82 27.11
N LEU A 66 -26.71 -30.58 27.23
CA LEU A 66 -27.42 -29.63 26.38
C LEU A 66 -26.90 -28.20 26.59
N LEU A 67 -26.68 -27.79 27.84
CA LEU A 67 -26.09 -26.49 28.16
C LEU A 67 -24.67 -26.34 27.57
N PHE A 68 -23.80 -27.34 27.75
CA PHE A 68 -22.46 -27.31 27.16
C PHE A 68 -22.49 -27.32 25.64
N PHE A 69 -23.42 -28.05 25.03
CA PHE A 69 -23.60 -28.08 23.58
C PHE A 69 -24.05 -26.72 23.04
N LEU A 70 -25.05 -26.09 23.68
CA LEU A 70 -25.51 -24.75 23.33
C LEU A 70 -24.42 -23.70 23.55
N ALA A 71 -23.68 -23.77 24.66
CA ALA A 71 -22.54 -22.89 24.92
C ALA A 71 -21.44 -23.08 23.85
N SER A 72 -21.17 -24.32 23.44
CA SER A 72 -20.20 -24.62 22.37
C SER A 72 -20.66 -24.08 21.02
N ILE A 73 -21.96 -24.15 20.70
CA ILE A 73 -22.53 -23.53 19.49
C ILE A 73 -22.36 -22.02 19.54
N VAL A 74 -22.65 -21.37 20.67
CA VAL A 74 -22.50 -19.92 20.82
C VAL A 74 -21.03 -19.50 20.70
N LEU A 75 -20.11 -20.24 21.32
CA LEU A 75 -18.68 -19.99 21.20
C LEU A 75 -18.19 -20.18 19.77
N LEU A 76 -18.66 -21.22 19.06
CA LEU A 76 -18.33 -21.46 17.66
C LEU A 76 -18.91 -20.38 16.74
N ALA A 77 -20.16 -19.95 16.97
CA ALA A 77 -20.79 -18.88 16.22
C ALA A 77 -20.05 -17.56 16.42
N ARG A 78 -19.72 -17.21 17.68
CA ARG A 78 -18.91 -16.01 17.98
C ARG A 78 -17.49 -16.09 17.44
N SER A 79 -16.87 -17.26 17.52
CA SER A 79 -15.53 -17.48 16.93
C SER A 79 -15.57 -17.30 15.42
N ARG A 80 -16.61 -17.78 14.72
CA ARG A 80 -16.76 -17.55 13.27
C ARG A 80 -17.05 -16.10 12.95
N SER A 81 -17.91 -15.42 13.72
CA SER A 81 -18.16 -13.98 13.54
C SER A 81 -16.94 -13.11 13.86
N ALA A 82 -16.08 -13.52 14.79
CA ALA A 82 -14.83 -12.84 15.08
C ALA A 82 -13.70 -13.19 14.08
N ALA A 83 -13.70 -14.41 13.54
CA ALA A 83 -12.78 -14.88 12.50
C ALA A 83 -13.15 -14.38 11.09
N SER A 84 -14.39 -13.89 10.92
CA SER A 84 -14.79 -13.06 9.80
C SER A 84 -14.90 -11.61 10.28
N PRO A 85 -13.77 -10.94 10.62
CA PRO A 85 -13.84 -9.49 10.80
C PRO A 85 -14.49 -8.91 9.55
N ALA A 86 -15.38 -7.94 9.72
CA ALA A 86 -15.82 -7.13 8.61
C ALA A 86 -14.56 -6.69 7.87
N VAL A 87 -14.51 -6.92 6.54
CA VAL A 87 -13.38 -6.46 5.72
C VAL A 87 -13.26 -4.98 6.04
N ALA A 88 -12.21 -4.60 6.76
CA ALA A 88 -11.99 -3.21 7.12
C ALA A 88 -12.00 -2.41 5.83
N ASP A 89 -12.73 -1.29 5.82
CA ASP A 89 -12.64 -0.34 4.71
C ASP A 89 -11.15 -0.09 4.44
N PRO A 90 -10.65 -0.36 3.22
CA PRO A 90 -9.23 -0.23 2.93
C PRO A 90 -8.66 1.15 3.31
N ASN A 91 -9.46 2.21 3.22
CA ASN A 91 -9.04 3.54 3.62
C ASN A 91 -8.89 3.67 5.15
N GLU A 92 -9.78 3.05 5.93
CA GLU A 92 -9.64 2.97 7.40
C GLU A 92 -8.41 2.16 7.82
N ALA A 93 -8.10 1.08 7.10
CA ALA A 93 -6.86 0.33 7.33
C ALA A 93 -5.61 1.18 7.05
N LEU A 94 -5.64 2.02 6.00
CA LEU A 94 -4.56 2.96 5.68
C LEU A 94 -4.40 4.03 6.78
N LYS A 95 -5.51 4.61 7.27
CA LYS A 95 -5.50 5.55 8.41
C LYS A 95 -4.86 4.93 9.65
N ALA A 96 -5.23 3.70 9.98
CA ALA A 96 -4.74 3.01 11.17
C ALA A 96 -3.26 2.61 11.11
N THR A 97 -2.68 2.54 9.90
CA THR A 97 -1.30 2.07 9.67
C THR A 97 -0.36 3.17 9.15
N SER A 98 -0.84 4.41 9.02
CA SER A 98 -0.06 5.55 8.56
C SER A 98 0.09 6.60 9.66
N GLY A 99 1.09 7.48 9.49
CA GLY A 99 1.14 8.72 10.27
C GLY A 99 -0.11 9.57 10.03
N TYR A 100 -0.43 10.44 10.99
CA TYR A 100 -1.58 11.33 10.88
C TYR A 100 -1.48 12.20 9.61
N SER A 101 -2.56 12.24 8.84
CA SER A 101 -2.74 13.16 7.71
C SER A 101 -4.23 13.41 7.51
N PRO A 102 -4.68 14.68 7.36
CA PRO A 102 -6.08 14.99 7.12
C PRO A 102 -6.59 14.44 5.78
N ILE A 103 -5.67 14.19 4.84
CA ILE A 103 -5.98 13.74 3.48
C ILE A 103 -6.75 12.42 3.46
N PHE A 104 -6.53 11.54 4.45
CA PHE A 104 -7.27 10.28 4.52
C PHE A 104 -8.78 10.48 4.73
N ASP A 105 -9.21 11.62 5.24
CA ASP A 105 -10.63 11.96 5.42
C ASP A 105 -11.22 12.67 4.18
N GLU A 106 -10.36 13.15 3.28
CA GLU A 106 -10.76 13.97 2.13
C GLU A 106 -10.63 13.24 0.79
N VAL A 107 -9.74 12.25 0.72
CA VAL A 107 -9.38 11.53 -0.51
C VAL A 107 -9.58 10.04 -0.30
N ASP A 108 -10.26 9.41 -1.26
CA ASP A 108 -10.28 7.95 -1.34
C ASP A 108 -8.92 7.44 -1.83
N LEU A 109 -8.09 7.00 -0.88
CA LEU A 109 -6.78 6.43 -1.11
C LEU A 109 -6.79 4.90 -1.13
N ALA A 110 -7.98 4.28 -1.19
CA ALA A 110 -8.12 2.83 -1.19
C ALA A 110 -7.20 2.18 -2.25
N PRO A 111 -6.49 1.09 -1.91
CA PRO A 111 -5.53 0.52 -2.83
C PRO A 111 -6.17 -0.02 -4.11
N VAL A 112 -5.60 0.35 -5.25
CA VAL A 112 -5.98 -0.11 -6.58
C VAL A 112 -4.95 -1.08 -7.13
N TRP A 113 -5.40 -2.09 -7.88
CA TRP A 113 -4.47 -2.93 -8.65
C TRP A 113 -3.83 -2.10 -9.76
N THR A 114 -2.51 -2.19 -9.88
CA THR A 114 -1.73 -1.44 -10.85
C THR A 114 -0.71 -2.37 -11.50
N SER A 115 -0.77 -2.44 -12.82
CA SER A 115 0.23 -3.09 -13.66
C SER A 115 1.47 -2.20 -13.76
N VAL A 116 2.61 -2.70 -13.30
CA VAL A 116 3.89 -2.01 -13.48
C VAL A 116 4.51 -2.44 -14.82
N ASP A 117 4.84 -1.47 -15.68
CA ASP A 117 5.65 -1.73 -16.86
C ASP A 117 7.14 -1.68 -16.50
N GLY A 118 7.67 -2.83 -16.09
CA GLY A 118 9.08 -3.00 -15.73
C GLY A 118 9.97 -3.48 -16.88
N ARG A 119 9.49 -3.51 -18.13
CA ARG A 119 10.26 -4.04 -19.27
C ARG A 119 11.58 -3.27 -19.42
N LEU A 120 12.72 -3.97 -19.35
CA LEU A 120 14.04 -3.38 -19.58
C LEU A 120 14.20 -2.94 -21.04
N HIS A 121 13.86 -3.82 -21.96
CA HIS A 121 13.81 -3.55 -23.40
C HIS A 121 12.41 -3.09 -23.77
N ALA A 122 12.18 -1.78 -23.72
CA ALA A 122 10.96 -1.16 -24.19
C ALA A 122 11.28 -0.14 -25.30
N PRO A 123 10.38 0.03 -26.29
CA PRO A 123 10.49 1.14 -27.23
C PRO A 123 10.59 2.48 -26.50
N ALA A 124 11.33 3.45 -27.07
CA ALA A 124 11.50 4.77 -26.46
C ALA A 124 10.16 5.52 -26.25
N ASN A 125 9.13 5.18 -27.02
CA ASN A 125 7.77 5.74 -26.91
C ASN A 125 6.82 4.90 -26.02
N ALA A 126 7.32 3.89 -25.29
CA ALA A 126 6.48 3.05 -24.44
C ALA A 126 5.86 3.81 -23.26
N SER A 127 6.54 4.86 -22.78
CA SER A 127 6.04 5.77 -21.76
C SER A 127 6.76 7.10 -21.86
N VAL A 128 6.02 8.21 -21.77
CA VAL A 128 6.57 9.58 -21.76
C VAL A 128 7.63 9.75 -20.67
N PHE A 129 7.48 9.07 -19.52
CA PHE A 129 8.41 9.15 -18.40
C PHE A 129 9.78 8.51 -18.67
N ARG A 130 9.90 7.72 -19.75
CA ARG A 130 11.15 7.08 -20.21
C ARG A 130 11.79 7.84 -21.37
N GLY A 131 11.16 8.93 -21.82
CA GLY A 131 11.58 9.73 -22.96
C GLY A 131 12.88 10.50 -22.71
N GLN A 132 13.50 10.92 -23.83
CA GLN A 132 14.59 11.90 -23.79
C GLN A 132 14.06 13.29 -23.38
N PRO A 133 14.94 14.21 -22.97
CA PRO A 133 14.55 15.60 -22.68
C PRO A 133 13.72 16.22 -23.79
N SER A 134 12.53 16.70 -23.44
CA SER A 134 11.56 17.32 -24.33
C SER A 134 10.50 18.02 -23.50
N ALA A 135 9.83 19.02 -24.09
CA ALA A 135 8.75 19.74 -23.42
C ALA A 135 7.63 18.80 -22.91
N GLU A 136 7.26 17.79 -23.69
CA GLU A 136 6.25 16.79 -23.31
C GLU A 136 6.70 15.94 -22.11
N THR A 137 7.96 15.49 -22.11
CA THR A 137 8.52 14.72 -20.98
C THR A 137 8.61 15.56 -19.72
N ASP A 138 9.06 16.81 -19.85
CA ASP A 138 9.20 17.71 -18.72
C ASP A 138 7.86 18.10 -18.13
N GLU A 139 6.86 18.42 -18.97
CA GLU A 139 5.50 18.72 -18.50
C GLU A 139 4.88 17.52 -17.77
N ALA A 140 5.06 16.29 -18.28
CA ALA A 140 4.53 15.10 -17.63
C ALA A 140 5.19 14.86 -16.26
N TRP A 141 6.52 15.03 -16.15
CA TRP A 141 7.24 14.86 -14.89
C TRP A 141 6.91 15.96 -13.89
N ASP A 142 6.86 17.21 -14.34
CA ASP A 142 6.55 18.38 -13.52
C ASP A 142 5.12 18.27 -12.96
N ASP A 143 4.17 17.80 -13.77
CA ASP A 143 2.80 17.58 -13.32
C ASP A 143 2.65 16.41 -12.31
N LEU A 144 3.43 15.32 -12.45
CA LEU A 144 3.49 14.27 -11.42
C LEU A 144 4.14 14.74 -10.11
N ALA A 145 5.16 15.60 -10.20
CA ALA A 145 5.86 16.19 -9.05
C ALA A 145 5.07 17.34 -8.39
N ALA A 146 3.91 17.69 -8.94
CA ALA A 146 3.11 18.84 -8.53
C ALA A 146 3.82 20.19 -8.62
N GLU A 147 4.73 20.35 -9.59
CA GLU A 147 5.45 21.60 -9.82
C GLU A 147 4.48 22.78 -10.07
N ALA A 148 4.66 23.87 -9.32
CA ALA A 148 3.81 25.06 -9.25
C ALA A 148 2.49 24.91 -8.48
N TYR A 149 2.20 23.73 -7.95
CA TYR A 149 1.05 23.44 -7.10
C TYR A 149 1.40 22.45 -5.99
N GLU A 150 2.63 22.57 -5.49
CA GLU A 150 3.19 21.68 -4.49
C GLU A 150 2.76 22.00 -3.06
N VAL A 151 2.26 23.21 -2.83
CA VAL A 151 1.91 23.69 -1.48
C VAL A 151 0.41 23.77 -1.30
N ILE A 152 -0.08 23.11 -0.26
CA ILE A 152 -1.44 23.27 0.29
C ILE A 152 -1.38 24.07 1.60
N LEU A 153 -2.53 24.56 2.06
CA LEU A 153 -2.64 25.24 3.35
C LEU A 153 -3.40 24.39 4.35
N VAL A 154 -2.87 24.28 5.56
CA VAL A 154 -3.51 23.60 6.68
C VAL A 154 -3.68 24.54 7.87
N ASP A 155 -4.61 24.20 8.75
CA ASP A 155 -4.80 24.88 10.03
C ASP A 155 -3.76 24.44 11.07
N ALA A 156 -3.59 25.23 12.13
CA ALA A 156 -2.67 24.94 13.22
C ALA A 156 -2.94 23.57 13.87
N ASP A 157 -4.21 23.17 14.01
CA ASP A 157 -4.61 21.91 14.63
C ASP A 157 -4.13 20.68 13.83
N VAL A 158 -4.03 20.81 12.50
CA VAL A 158 -3.47 19.78 11.63
C VAL A 158 -1.98 19.58 11.94
N LEU A 159 -1.22 20.66 12.06
CA LEU A 159 0.21 20.59 12.42
C LEU A 159 0.40 19.99 13.82
N GLU A 160 -0.41 20.40 14.80
CA GLU A 160 -0.35 19.86 16.16
C GLU A 160 -0.63 18.36 16.20
N ARG A 161 -1.67 17.89 15.51
CA ARG A 161 -1.99 16.45 15.40
C ARG A 161 -0.91 15.67 14.65
N ALA A 162 -0.20 16.31 13.72
CA ALA A 162 0.97 15.74 13.06
C ALA A 162 2.23 15.74 13.94
N GLY A 163 2.17 16.31 15.15
CA GLY A 163 3.28 16.33 16.12
C GLY A 163 4.21 17.54 15.99
N TYR A 164 3.82 18.55 15.23
CA TYR A 164 4.57 19.79 15.05
C TYR A 164 4.09 20.88 16.01
N ASN A 165 4.96 21.83 16.35
CA ASN A 165 4.58 23.05 17.06
C ASN A 165 4.35 24.19 16.05
N PRO A 166 3.10 24.62 15.78
CA PRO A 166 2.82 25.66 14.78
C PRO A 166 3.60 26.96 14.98
N ALA A 167 3.95 27.30 16.22
CA ALA A 167 4.72 28.51 16.53
C ALA A 167 6.14 28.52 15.93
N HIS A 168 6.67 27.36 15.50
CA HIS A 168 8.01 27.24 14.91
C HIS A 168 8.01 27.23 13.37
N TYR A 169 6.84 27.32 12.73
CA TYR A 169 6.70 27.19 11.28
C TYR A 169 6.20 28.48 10.65
N PHE A 170 6.57 28.65 9.38
CA PHE A 170 6.14 29.78 8.56
C PHE A 170 4.61 29.81 8.45
N LYS A 171 4.01 30.95 8.79
CA LYS A 171 2.58 31.20 8.63
C LYS A 171 2.34 31.97 7.33
N ALA A 172 1.37 31.52 6.55
CA ALA A 172 0.97 32.20 5.32
C ALA A 172 0.50 33.64 5.64
N PRO A 173 1.03 34.67 4.96
CA PRO A 173 0.56 36.03 5.12
C PRO A 173 -0.90 36.18 4.71
N ALA A 174 -1.66 37.04 5.40
CA ALA A 174 -3.05 37.35 5.05
C ALA A 174 -3.21 37.88 3.61
N SER A 175 -2.15 38.49 3.05
CA SER A 175 -2.10 38.94 1.66
C SER A 175 -2.26 37.82 0.62
N TRP A 176 -2.06 36.56 1.00
CA TRP A 176 -2.30 35.42 0.11
C TRP A 176 -3.80 35.16 -0.10
N GLY A 177 -4.69 35.69 0.75
CA GLY A 177 -6.13 35.63 0.55
C GLY A 177 -6.81 34.32 0.98
N TYR A 178 -6.13 33.49 1.78
CA TYR A 178 -6.63 32.19 2.25
C TYR A 178 -7.10 32.18 3.71
N GLY A 179 -7.24 33.37 4.30
CA GLY A 179 -7.56 33.55 5.72
C GLY A 179 -6.31 33.61 6.60
N ASP A 180 -6.55 33.90 7.88
CA ASP A 180 -5.50 33.95 8.90
C ASP A 180 -5.18 32.55 9.43
N ASP A 181 -4.03 32.41 10.11
CA ASP A 181 -3.60 31.18 10.81
C ASP A 181 -3.47 29.92 9.93
N LYS A 182 -3.14 30.11 8.65
CA LYS A 182 -2.85 29.04 7.70
C LYS A 182 -1.35 28.75 7.58
N PHE A 183 -1.00 27.49 7.43
CA PHE A 183 0.37 27.02 7.31
C PHE A 183 0.58 26.30 5.98
N PRO A 184 1.52 26.76 5.13
CA PRO A 184 1.90 26.07 3.92
C PRO A 184 2.64 24.78 4.23
N VAL A 185 2.18 23.69 3.62
CA VAL A 185 2.79 22.36 3.70
C VAL A 185 2.79 21.69 2.34
N GLN A 186 3.69 20.74 2.14
CA GLN A 186 3.72 19.88 0.96
C GLN A 186 3.42 18.44 1.36
N ILE A 187 2.71 17.71 0.51
CA ILE A 187 2.53 16.27 0.67
C ILE A 187 3.81 15.57 0.21
N ASP A 188 4.42 14.80 1.11
CA ASP A 188 5.77 14.25 0.94
C ASP A 188 5.99 13.47 -0.37
N VAL A 189 4.98 12.75 -0.88
CA VAL A 189 5.11 12.01 -2.16
C VAL A 189 5.45 12.93 -3.34
N PHE A 190 4.96 14.17 -3.37
CA PHE A 190 5.30 15.12 -4.44
C PHE A 190 6.73 15.61 -4.31
N HIS A 191 7.23 15.82 -3.09
CA HIS A 191 8.65 16.12 -2.85
C HIS A 191 9.54 14.96 -3.29
N GLN A 192 9.15 13.71 -3.01
CA GLN A 192 9.89 12.52 -3.45
C GLN A 192 9.94 12.41 -4.98
N ILE A 193 8.84 12.70 -5.68
CA ILE A 193 8.79 12.69 -7.15
C ILE A 193 9.60 13.86 -7.73
N HIS A 194 9.57 15.05 -7.11
CA HIS A 194 10.44 16.18 -7.44
C HIS A 194 11.93 15.78 -7.34
N CYS A 195 12.33 15.15 -6.23
CA CYS A 195 13.68 14.64 -6.04
C CYS A 195 14.07 13.62 -7.12
N LEU A 196 13.17 12.70 -7.47
CA LEU A 196 13.40 11.74 -8.55
C LEU A 196 13.54 12.44 -9.92
N ASN A 197 12.74 13.47 -10.19
CA ASN A 197 12.83 14.28 -11.40
C ASN A 197 14.16 15.06 -11.46
N ALA A 198 14.65 15.58 -10.33
CA ALA A 198 15.96 16.22 -10.25
C ALA A 198 17.10 15.25 -10.60
N VAL A 199 17.05 14.02 -10.08
CA VAL A 199 18.00 12.94 -10.43
C VAL A 199 17.90 12.56 -11.91
N ARG A 200 16.69 12.45 -12.46
CA ARG A 200 16.48 12.25 -13.91
C ARG A 200 17.15 13.36 -14.72
N LYS A 201 16.88 14.63 -14.40
CA LYS A 201 17.47 15.79 -15.10
C LYS A 201 19.00 15.77 -14.98
N GLN A 202 19.55 15.31 -13.86
CA GLN A 202 21.01 15.13 -13.69
C GLN A 202 21.62 14.11 -14.67
N MET A 203 20.90 13.05 -15.05
CA MET A 203 21.36 12.10 -16.08
C MET A 203 21.52 12.75 -17.46
N TYR A 204 20.83 13.87 -17.69
CA TYR A 204 20.90 14.67 -18.91
C TYR A 204 21.51 16.06 -18.61
N PHE A 205 22.55 16.12 -17.78
CA PHE A 205 23.19 17.36 -17.33
C PHE A 205 23.46 18.36 -18.47
N GLN A 206 23.96 17.87 -19.61
CA GLN A 206 24.27 18.73 -20.76
C GLN A 206 23.05 19.47 -21.32
N HIS A 207 21.86 18.90 -21.18
CA HIS A 207 20.62 19.51 -21.64
C HIS A 207 20.07 20.51 -20.63
N TYR A 208 20.02 20.15 -19.33
CA TYR A 208 19.33 20.95 -18.32
C TYR A 208 20.21 21.96 -17.59
N TYR A 209 21.51 21.69 -17.45
CA TYR A 209 22.34 22.41 -16.48
C TYR A 209 23.63 23.00 -17.07
N ALA A 210 24.10 22.54 -18.24
CA ALA A 210 25.35 23.04 -18.81
C ALA A 210 25.37 24.56 -19.08
N HIS A 211 24.20 25.17 -19.33
CA HIS A 211 24.09 26.62 -19.49
C HIS A 211 24.37 27.36 -18.18
N ASP A 212 23.75 26.91 -17.08
CA ASP A 212 23.86 27.54 -15.76
C ASP A 212 25.20 27.20 -15.08
N PHE A 213 25.81 26.07 -15.47
CA PHE A 213 27.04 25.54 -14.90
C PHE A 213 28.11 25.30 -15.99
N PRO A 214 28.63 26.37 -16.62
CA PRO A 214 29.58 26.25 -17.74
C PRO A 214 30.91 25.58 -17.36
N ASN A 215 31.28 25.61 -16.08
CA ASN A 215 32.48 24.95 -15.53
C ASN A 215 32.17 23.61 -14.85
N GLY A 216 30.96 23.09 -15.04
CA GLY A 216 30.43 21.94 -14.31
C GLY A 216 29.70 22.33 -13.02
N PRO A 217 28.98 21.37 -12.41
CA PRO A 217 28.15 21.61 -11.25
C PRO A 217 28.98 21.98 -10.01
N ASP A 218 28.50 22.97 -9.26
CA ASP A 218 29.10 23.41 -8.01
C ASP A 218 28.69 22.51 -6.82
N GLU A 219 29.23 22.82 -5.63
CA GLU A 219 28.97 22.03 -4.42
C GLU A 219 27.51 22.12 -3.97
N MET A 220 26.83 23.25 -4.19
CA MET A 220 25.41 23.39 -3.84
C MET A 220 24.57 22.47 -4.71
N HIS A 221 24.81 22.47 -6.02
CA HIS A 221 24.15 21.57 -6.95
C HIS A 221 24.34 20.10 -6.53
N TRP A 222 25.58 19.70 -6.21
CA TRP A 222 25.85 18.33 -5.74
C TRP A 222 25.26 18.01 -4.37
N MET A 223 25.18 18.99 -3.46
CA MET A 223 24.47 18.83 -2.20
C MET A 223 22.98 18.54 -2.47
N HIS A 224 22.34 19.30 -3.34
CA HIS A 224 20.94 19.09 -3.70
C HIS A 224 20.72 17.72 -4.36
N GLN A 225 21.57 17.31 -5.31
CA GLN A 225 21.45 15.98 -5.92
C GLN A 225 21.62 14.83 -4.91
N ARG A 226 22.56 14.95 -3.96
CA ARG A 226 22.75 13.96 -2.89
C ARG A 226 21.56 13.93 -1.93
N HIS A 227 21.00 15.08 -1.58
CA HIS A 227 19.78 15.18 -0.79
C HIS A 227 18.62 14.46 -1.50
N CYS A 228 18.37 14.78 -2.77
CA CYS A 228 17.31 14.17 -3.56
C CYS A 228 17.44 12.65 -3.64
N LEU A 229 18.66 12.15 -3.91
CA LEU A 229 18.91 10.71 -3.95
C LEU A 229 18.63 10.05 -2.59
N HIS A 230 19.03 10.70 -1.49
CA HIS A 230 18.81 10.19 -0.15
C HIS A 230 17.32 10.22 0.26
N MET A 231 16.56 11.25 -0.13
CA MET A 231 15.13 11.33 0.12
C MET A 231 14.34 10.23 -0.58
N VAL A 232 14.66 9.93 -1.85
CA VAL A 232 14.07 8.80 -2.58
C VAL A 232 14.41 7.48 -1.90
N LEU A 233 15.67 7.28 -1.47
CA LEU A 233 16.06 6.08 -0.75
C LEU A 233 15.28 5.91 0.56
N GLN A 234 15.15 6.97 1.36
CA GLN A 234 14.39 6.94 2.61
C GLN A 234 12.92 6.64 2.39
N SER A 235 12.30 7.16 1.33
CA SER A 235 10.91 6.81 0.97
C SER A 235 10.76 5.33 0.63
N LEU A 236 11.66 4.79 -0.20
CA LEU A 236 11.62 3.39 -0.60
C LEU A 236 11.80 2.45 0.60
N THR A 237 12.70 2.77 1.52
CA THR A 237 12.93 1.96 2.73
C THR A 237 11.87 2.16 3.81
N CYS A 238 11.25 3.33 3.90
CA CYS A 238 10.12 3.59 4.80
C CYS A 238 8.88 2.78 4.39
N ASN A 239 8.58 2.73 3.09
CA ASN A 239 7.44 1.97 2.58
C ASN A 239 7.71 0.46 2.48
N ALA A 240 8.98 0.06 2.30
CA ALA A 240 9.45 -1.33 2.31
C ALA A 240 8.53 -2.32 1.58
N ASN A 241 8.21 -2.04 0.31
CA ASN A 241 7.30 -2.89 -0.47
C ASN A 241 7.81 -4.34 -0.56
N VAL A 242 6.94 -5.31 -0.27
CA VAL A 242 7.21 -6.75 -0.23
C VAL A 242 6.65 -7.53 -1.44
N ASP A 243 6.19 -6.84 -2.48
CA ASP A 243 5.75 -7.47 -3.73
C ASP A 243 6.87 -8.33 -4.33
N ILE A 244 6.50 -9.53 -4.80
CA ILE A 244 7.46 -10.54 -5.24
C ILE A 244 7.81 -10.32 -6.73
N VAL A 245 9.10 -10.28 -7.03
CA VAL A 245 9.64 -10.26 -8.40
C VAL A 245 10.18 -11.65 -8.74
N PRO A 246 9.41 -12.51 -9.44
CA PRO A 246 9.88 -13.84 -9.79
C PRO A 246 10.95 -13.77 -10.89
N HIS A 247 11.77 -14.83 -10.97
CA HIS A 247 12.72 -15.00 -12.07
C HIS A 247 12.22 -16.09 -13.02
N ARG A 248 12.44 -15.89 -14.32
CA ARG A 248 12.04 -16.83 -15.39
C ARG A 248 13.15 -17.01 -16.41
N TRP A 249 13.18 -18.15 -17.08
CA TRP A 249 14.06 -18.34 -18.24
C TRP A 249 13.53 -17.52 -19.42
N VAL A 250 14.42 -16.86 -20.15
CA VAL A 250 14.11 -16.16 -21.40
C VAL A 250 15.11 -16.60 -22.47
N GLU A 251 14.68 -16.65 -23.72
CA GLU A 251 15.45 -17.25 -24.82
C GLU A 251 16.82 -16.59 -25.03
N ASN A 252 16.91 -15.28 -24.81
CA ASN A 252 18.09 -14.48 -25.11
C ASN A 252 19.07 -14.32 -23.94
N ASP A 253 18.81 -14.94 -22.78
CA ASP A 253 19.70 -14.87 -21.62
C ASP A 253 20.13 -16.26 -21.16
N GLY A 254 21.42 -16.40 -20.83
CA GLY A 254 21.98 -17.65 -20.28
C GLY A 254 21.67 -17.88 -18.79
N VAL A 255 20.90 -17.00 -18.16
CA VAL A 255 20.55 -17.03 -16.74
C VAL A 255 19.09 -16.63 -16.54
N PRO A 256 18.42 -17.03 -15.44
CA PRO A 256 17.07 -16.58 -15.14
C PRO A 256 16.98 -15.05 -15.05
N PHE A 257 16.05 -14.46 -15.81
CA PHE A 257 15.80 -13.03 -15.86
C PHE A 257 14.64 -12.65 -14.91
N ALA A 258 14.75 -11.52 -14.23
CA ALA A 258 13.74 -11.03 -13.31
C ALA A 258 12.51 -10.46 -14.05
N GLN A 259 11.31 -10.90 -13.69
CA GLN A 259 10.05 -10.38 -14.21
C GLN A 259 9.70 -9.06 -13.52
N PHE A 260 10.21 -7.95 -14.04
CA PHE A 260 9.98 -6.62 -13.45
C PHE A 260 8.57 -6.08 -13.71
N SER A 261 7.86 -6.58 -14.73
CA SER A 261 6.44 -6.24 -14.92
C SER A 261 5.56 -7.10 -14.03
N ILE A 262 5.03 -6.50 -12.97
CA ILE A 262 4.24 -7.18 -11.94
C ILE A 262 2.95 -6.40 -11.66
N GLU A 263 1.94 -7.12 -11.20
CA GLU A 263 0.75 -6.52 -10.59
C GLU A 263 1.02 -6.22 -9.12
N ARG A 264 0.63 -5.03 -8.66
CA ARG A 264 0.70 -4.66 -7.25
C ARG A 264 -0.52 -3.85 -6.82
N LYS A 265 -0.76 -3.77 -5.52
CA LYS A 265 -1.75 -2.85 -4.96
C LYS A 265 -1.08 -1.56 -4.53
N CYS A 266 -1.42 -0.47 -5.22
CA CYS A 266 -0.91 0.87 -4.93
C CYS A 266 -1.99 1.71 -4.25
N ARG A 267 -1.63 2.61 -3.33
CA ARG A 267 -2.52 3.70 -2.93
C ARG A 267 -2.97 4.44 -4.18
N ASN A 268 -4.22 4.91 -4.22
CA ASN A 268 -4.73 5.64 -5.38
C ASN A 268 -4.06 7.02 -5.50
N PHE A 269 -2.93 7.06 -6.21
CA PHE A 269 -2.12 8.26 -6.40
C PHE A 269 -2.82 9.29 -7.30
N ASP A 270 -3.62 8.85 -8.26
CA ASP A 270 -4.32 9.77 -9.17
C ASP A 270 -5.35 10.62 -8.42
N ASN A 271 -6.12 10.01 -7.51
CA ASN A 271 -7.03 10.74 -6.63
C ASN A 271 -6.28 11.78 -5.78
N LEU A 272 -5.13 11.40 -5.21
CA LEU A 272 -4.29 12.30 -4.43
C LEU A 272 -3.76 13.47 -5.26
N ARG A 273 -3.26 13.18 -6.47
CA ARG A 273 -2.71 14.18 -7.39
C ARG A 273 -3.77 15.18 -7.83
N LEU A 274 -4.96 14.70 -8.17
CA LEU A 274 -6.09 15.56 -8.56
C LEU A 274 -6.53 16.43 -7.38
N TRP A 275 -6.73 15.83 -6.20
CA TRP A 275 -7.08 16.59 -4.99
C TRP A 275 -6.02 17.66 -4.68
N ASN A 276 -4.73 17.33 -4.72
CA ASN A 276 -3.66 18.29 -4.45
C ASN A 276 -3.69 19.46 -5.44
N LYS A 277 -3.84 19.18 -6.74
CA LYS A 277 -3.91 20.20 -7.79
C LYS A 277 -5.08 21.18 -7.58
N GLU A 278 -6.19 20.71 -7.02
CA GLU A 278 -7.36 21.54 -6.71
C GLU A 278 -7.20 22.39 -5.45
N HIS A 279 -6.47 21.87 -4.44
CA HIS A 279 -6.35 22.48 -3.11
C HIS A 279 -5.06 23.29 -2.92
N ALA A 280 -4.11 23.17 -3.85
CA ALA A 280 -2.86 23.90 -3.80
C ALA A 280 -3.05 25.42 -3.94
N ILE A 281 -2.10 26.16 -3.39
CA ILE A 281 -2.01 27.61 -3.53
C ILE A 281 -1.81 27.95 -5.00
N LYS A 282 -2.65 28.82 -5.52
CA LYS A 282 -2.56 29.28 -6.92
C LYS A 282 -1.43 30.29 -7.04
N GLY A 283 -0.53 30.07 -7.99
CA GLY A 283 0.62 30.96 -8.19
C GLY A 283 1.56 30.96 -6.99
N VAL A 284 1.84 29.77 -6.44
CA VAL A 284 2.70 29.63 -5.25
C VAL A 284 4.06 30.29 -5.47
N ARG A 285 4.65 30.17 -6.65
CA ARG A 285 5.97 30.74 -6.98
C ARG A 285 5.99 32.26 -6.96
N GLU A 286 4.87 32.88 -7.30
CA GLU A 286 4.70 34.34 -7.32
C GLU A 286 4.52 34.91 -5.90
N VAL A 287 3.87 34.15 -5.00
CA VAL A 287 3.57 34.61 -3.63
C VAL A 287 4.59 34.14 -2.59
N TRP A 288 5.40 33.13 -2.90
CA TRP A 288 6.40 32.58 -1.99
C TRP A 288 7.50 33.61 -1.68
N PRO A 289 7.95 33.75 -0.41
CA PRO A 289 9.04 34.64 -0.07
C PRO A 289 10.37 34.18 -0.69
N HIS A 290 11.02 35.05 -1.47
CA HIS A 290 12.31 34.77 -2.11
C HIS A 290 13.52 35.30 -1.32
N ASN A 291 13.27 36.05 -0.24
CA ASN A 291 14.30 36.62 0.61
C ASN A 291 13.79 36.83 2.04
N LYS A 292 14.71 37.17 2.96
CA LYS A 292 14.40 37.39 4.38
C LYS A 292 13.66 38.69 4.67
N ASP A 293 13.59 39.62 3.72
CA ASP A 293 12.96 40.94 3.96
C ASP A 293 11.45 40.83 4.15
N ALA A 294 10.84 39.76 3.61
CA ALA A 294 9.42 39.45 3.79
C ALA A 294 9.13 38.65 5.09
N MET A 295 10.14 38.34 5.90
CA MET A 295 9.98 37.55 7.12
C MET A 295 9.33 38.39 8.24
N PRO A 296 8.24 37.91 8.89
CA PRO A 296 7.65 38.60 10.04
C PRO A 296 8.65 38.78 11.19
N GLY A 297 8.54 39.89 11.92
CA GLY A 297 9.46 40.20 13.03
C GLY A 297 9.35 39.27 14.23
N ASP A 298 8.23 38.55 14.35
CA ASP A 298 7.93 37.54 15.37
C ASP A 298 8.15 36.10 14.86
N ALA A 299 8.68 35.93 13.64
CA ALA A 299 8.96 34.61 13.10
C ALA A 299 10.03 33.88 13.92
N PHE A 300 9.78 32.60 14.19
CA PHE A 300 10.80 31.71 14.74
C PHE A 300 11.86 31.42 13.67
N VAL A 301 13.14 31.58 14.03
CA VAL A 301 14.28 31.33 13.14
C VAL A 301 15.08 30.15 13.69
N TRP A 302 15.08 29.06 12.94
CA TRP A 302 15.91 27.89 13.24
C TRP A 302 17.41 28.21 13.09
N PRO A 303 18.28 27.63 13.92
CA PRO A 303 19.72 27.79 13.77
C PRO A 303 20.23 27.11 12.50
N ALA A 304 21.39 27.56 12.01
CA ALA A 304 22.10 26.97 10.87
C ALA A 304 21.20 26.73 9.63
N TYR A 305 20.96 25.46 9.28
CA TYR A 305 20.20 25.02 8.11
C TYR A 305 18.82 24.45 8.44
N GLY A 306 18.29 24.70 9.65
CA GLY A 306 16.97 24.20 10.04
C GLY A 306 16.99 22.88 10.83
N GLU A 307 18.14 22.54 11.44
CA GLU A 307 18.33 21.36 12.29
C GLU A 307 18.22 21.69 13.79
#